data_AF-A0A7C5I901-F1
#
_entry.id   AF-A0A7C5I901-F1
#
_cell.length_a   1.000
_cell.length_b   1.000
_cell.length_c   1.000
_cell.angle_alpha   90.00
_cell.angle_beta   90.00
_cell.angle_gamma   90.00
#
_symmetry.space_group_name_H-M   'P 1'
#
loop_
_entity.id
_entity.type
_entity.pdbx_description
1 polymer ?
#
loop_
_entity_poly.entity_id
_entity_poly.type
_entity_poly.pdbx_seq_one_letter_code
_entity_poly.pdbx_strand_id
1 'polypeptide(L)'
;RALARQAGLGWIGKNSCLIHERSGSWYFLGELLVSLEIEPDQPAPDRCGSCTRCIEACPTGAIVPTGQSGGPAYTVDSRRCISYLTIELRGPMPSSRKAELGFHLFGCDICQDVCPWNRRAPATGEPDFQPRHFAPPLDWLQALDAEGFRRSFAGTPVLRAGWEGFRRNLEALLEADGRPSAR
;
A
#
# COMPACT_ATOMS: atom_id res chain seq x y z
N ARG A 1 -6.91 11.26 4.45
CA ARG A 1 -7.91 10.21 4.82
C ARG A 1 -9.00 10.74 5.75
N ALA A 2 -8.66 11.32 6.91
CA ALA A 2 -9.66 11.86 7.84
C ALA A 2 -10.55 12.94 7.18
N LEU A 3 -9.94 13.90 6.48
CA LEU A 3 -10.65 14.93 5.72
C LEU A 3 -11.55 14.34 4.63
N ALA A 4 -11.06 13.36 3.87
CA ALA A 4 -11.86 12.68 2.85
C ALA A 4 -13.09 11.93 3.42
N ARG A 5 -12.98 11.36 4.63
CA ARG A 5 -14.14 10.79 5.34
C ARG A 5 -15.12 11.90 5.75
N GLN A 6 -14.63 13.03 6.26
CA GLN A 6 -15.46 14.16 6.66
C GLN A 6 -16.20 14.76 5.46
N ALA A 7 -15.53 14.84 4.30
CA ALA A 7 -16.09 15.26 3.01
C ALA A 7 -16.99 14.20 2.34
N GLY A 8 -17.50 13.20 3.08
CA GLY A 8 -18.46 12.22 2.56
C GLY A 8 -17.94 11.27 1.47
N LEU A 9 -16.64 11.28 1.13
CA LEU A 9 -16.09 10.49 0.03
C LEU A 9 -16.06 8.97 0.29
N GLY A 10 -16.37 8.54 1.52
CA GLY A 10 -16.39 7.14 1.90
C GLY A 10 -16.23 6.92 3.40
N TRP A 11 -16.03 5.66 3.79
CA TRP A 11 -15.72 5.27 5.17
C TRP A 11 -14.30 4.72 5.27
N ILE A 12 -13.72 4.72 6.48
CA ILE A 12 -12.40 4.12 6.71
C ILE A 12 -12.60 2.66 7.04
N GLY A 13 -12.14 1.77 6.15
CA GLY A 13 -12.25 0.33 6.35
C GLY A 13 -11.32 -0.17 7.46
N LYS A 14 -11.52 -1.43 7.89
CA LYS A 14 -10.64 -2.08 8.88
C LYS A 14 -9.18 -2.17 8.42
N ASN A 15 -8.94 -2.23 7.11
CA ASN A 15 -7.61 -2.14 6.49
C ASN A 15 -7.03 -0.70 6.45
N SER A 16 -7.70 0.26 7.12
CA SER A 16 -7.37 1.69 7.16
C SER A 16 -7.46 2.45 5.83
N CYS A 17 -7.86 1.82 4.72
CA CYS A 17 -8.10 2.55 3.47
C CYS A 17 -9.42 3.33 3.55
N LEU A 18 -9.52 4.44 2.83
CA LEU A 18 -10.83 5.03 2.53
C LEU A 18 -11.49 4.15 1.47
N ILE A 19 -12.76 3.80 1.67
CA ILE A 19 -13.53 2.97 0.76
C ILE A 19 -14.75 3.75 0.31
N HIS A 20 -14.91 3.89 -1.00
CA HIS A 20 -16.08 4.45 -1.65
C HIS A 20 -16.99 3.31 -2.15
N GLU A 21 -18.30 3.51 -2.05
CA GLU A 21 -19.31 2.48 -2.32
C GLU A 21 -19.24 1.92 -3.75
N ARG A 22 -18.92 2.77 -4.73
CA ARG A 22 -18.92 2.41 -6.16
C ARG A 22 -17.53 2.11 -6.73
N SER A 23 -16.49 2.73 -6.19
CA SER A 23 -15.12 2.67 -6.76
C SER A 23 -14.13 1.92 -5.88
N GLY A 24 -14.55 1.40 -4.72
CA GLY A 24 -13.68 0.63 -3.85
C GLY A 24 -12.66 1.54 -3.15
N SER A 25 -11.39 1.16 -3.12
CA SER A 25 -10.28 1.91 -2.52
C SER A 25 -9.13 2.20 -3.50
N TRP A 26 -9.30 1.86 -4.79
CA TRP A 26 -8.29 2.05 -5.84
C TRP A 26 -8.29 3.47 -6.40
N TYR A 27 -7.94 4.44 -5.55
CA TYR A 27 -7.81 5.84 -5.94
C TYR A 27 -6.78 6.58 -5.10
N PHE A 28 -6.33 7.71 -5.62
CA PHE A 28 -5.52 8.65 -4.88
C PHE A 28 -6.41 9.69 -4.17
N LEU A 29 -5.90 10.21 -3.07
CA LEU A 29 -6.54 11.31 -2.34
C LEU A 29 -5.70 12.57 -2.53
N GLY A 30 -6.38 13.66 -2.88
CA GLY A 30 -5.86 15.02 -2.81
C GLY A 30 -6.78 15.88 -1.97
N GLU A 31 -6.28 17.00 -1.49
CA GLU A 31 -7.05 18.01 -0.77
C GLU A 31 -6.62 19.40 -1.20
N LEU A 32 -7.57 20.34 -1.21
CA LEU A 32 -7.35 21.74 -1.52
C LEU A 32 -7.86 22.58 -0.35
N LEU A 33 -6.96 23.36 0.25
CA LEU A 33 -7.33 24.32 1.29
C LEU A 33 -7.78 25.62 0.62
N VAL A 34 -9.01 26.04 0.91
CA VAL A 34 -9.61 27.26 0.36
C VAL A 34 -10.12 28.15 1.49
N SER A 35 -10.14 29.45 1.25
CA SER A 35 -10.75 30.43 2.16
C SER A 35 -12.24 30.65 1.87
N LEU A 36 -12.80 29.92 0.90
CA LEU A 36 -14.22 29.98 0.57
C LEU A 36 -15.03 29.28 1.66
N GLU A 37 -16.16 29.88 2.03
CA GLU A 37 -17.17 29.21 2.84
C GLU A 37 -17.92 28.21 1.96
N ILE A 38 -17.82 26.93 2.30
CA ILE A 38 -18.46 25.82 1.57
C ILE A 38 -19.23 25.00 2.60
N GLU A 39 -20.49 24.69 2.28
CA GLU A 39 -21.31 23.80 3.10
C GLU A 39 -20.66 22.41 3.21
N PRO A 40 -20.44 21.89 4.44
CA PRO A 40 -19.76 20.62 4.62
C PRO A 40 -20.66 19.43 4.27
N ASP A 41 -20.06 18.43 3.62
CA ASP A 41 -20.70 17.13 3.42
C ASP A 41 -20.86 16.35 4.74
N GLN A 42 -21.65 15.28 4.68
CA GLN A 42 -21.83 14.35 5.80
C GLN A 42 -20.97 13.09 5.61
N PRO A 43 -20.31 12.58 6.67
CA PRO A 43 -19.56 11.34 6.58
C PRO A 43 -20.41 10.16 6.13
N ALA A 44 -19.89 9.34 5.22
CA ALA A 44 -20.55 8.11 4.81
C ALA A 44 -20.61 7.10 5.99
N PRO A 45 -21.67 6.28 6.08
CA PRO A 45 -21.77 5.25 7.10
C PRO A 45 -20.69 4.17 6.91
N ASP A 46 -20.26 3.53 8.00
CA ASP A 46 -19.42 2.34 7.90
C ASP A 46 -20.17 1.21 7.18
N ARG A 47 -19.49 0.56 6.24
CA ARG A 47 -20.02 -0.61 5.52
C ARG A 47 -19.09 -1.82 5.58
N CYS A 48 -18.17 -1.84 6.54
CA CYS A 48 -17.37 -3.04 6.82
C CYS A 48 -18.19 -4.08 7.59
N GLY A 49 -19.02 -3.64 8.54
CA GLY A 49 -19.83 -4.54 9.38
C GLY A 49 -18.98 -5.64 10.03
N SER A 50 -19.45 -6.89 9.97
CA SER A 50 -18.74 -8.05 10.53
C SER A 50 -17.57 -8.57 9.68
N CYS A 51 -17.35 -8.04 8.46
CA CYS A 51 -16.31 -8.54 7.55
C CYS A 51 -14.88 -8.44 8.15
N THR A 52 -14.10 -9.51 8.05
CA THR A 52 -12.72 -9.63 8.56
C THR A 52 -11.69 -10.03 7.49
N ARG A 53 -12.09 -10.14 6.21
CA ARG A 53 -11.25 -10.68 5.12
C ARG A 53 -9.87 -10.05 5.02
N CYS A 54 -9.78 -8.72 5.16
CA CYS A 54 -8.48 -8.02 5.11
C CYS A 54 -7.57 -8.34 6.29
N ILE A 55 -8.15 -8.55 7.48
CA ILE A 55 -7.41 -8.92 8.71
C ILE A 55 -6.86 -10.34 8.55
N GLU A 56 -7.73 -11.27 8.15
CA GLU A 56 -7.39 -12.69 7.95
C GLU A 56 -6.33 -12.89 6.85
N ALA A 57 -6.41 -12.11 5.78
CA ALA A 57 -5.47 -12.23 4.66
C ALA A 57 -4.13 -11.52 4.90
N CYS A 58 -4.02 -10.64 5.90
CA CYS A 58 -2.79 -9.89 6.12
C CYS A 58 -1.67 -10.82 6.61
N PRO A 59 -0.61 -11.06 5.82
CA PRO A 59 0.38 -12.12 6.11
C PRO A 59 1.19 -11.87 7.38
N THR A 60 1.30 -10.61 7.81
CA THR A 60 2.09 -10.20 8.97
C THR A 60 1.23 -9.86 10.20
N GLY A 61 -0.09 -10.02 10.09
CA GLY A 61 -1.03 -9.58 11.13
C GLY A 61 -0.88 -8.09 11.48
N ALA A 62 -0.64 -7.25 10.46
CA ALA A 62 -0.43 -5.81 10.66
C ALA A 62 -1.73 -5.07 11.00
N ILE A 63 -2.90 -5.60 10.67
CA ILE A 63 -4.19 -4.98 10.97
C ILE A 63 -4.62 -5.42 12.37
N VAL A 64 -4.54 -4.51 13.34
CA VAL A 64 -4.73 -4.79 14.77
C VAL A 64 -5.90 -4.00 15.34
N PRO A 65 -6.60 -4.51 16.37
CA PRO A 65 -7.63 -3.75 17.07
C PRO A 65 -7.05 -2.46 17.69
N THR A 66 -7.80 -1.36 17.65
CA THR A 66 -7.38 -0.08 18.28
C THR A 66 -7.60 -0.06 19.79
N GLY A 67 -8.53 -0.88 20.30
CA GLY A 67 -8.98 -0.85 21.69
C GLY A 67 -9.74 0.42 22.08
N GLN A 68 -10.10 1.28 21.12
CA GLN A 68 -10.77 2.56 21.38
C GLN A 68 -12.29 2.44 21.24
N SER A 69 -13.02 2.96 22.22
CA SER A 69 -14.47 3.18 22.13
C SER A 69 -14.75 4.44 21.30
N GLY A 70 -15.61 4.33 20.28
CA GLY A 70 -16.06 5.48 19.48
C GLY A 70 -15.17 5.86 18.28
N GLY A 71 -14.10 5.10 18.01
CA GLY A 71 -13.22 5.26 16.84
C GLY A 71 -13.27 4.08 15.87
N PRO A 72 -12.41 4.04 14.83
CA PRO A 72 -12.24 2.86 13.99
C PRO A 72 -11.80 1.68 14.86
N ALA A 73 -12.46 0.53 14.72
CA ALA A 73 -12.17 -0.65 15.54
C ALA A 73 -10.78 -1.26 15.28
N TYR A 74 -10.16 -0.94 14.14
CA TYR A 74 -8.88 -1.49 13.69
C TYR A 74 -7.96 -0.40 13.14
N THR A 75 -6.65 -0.62 13.25
CA THR A 75 -5.58 0.21 12.70
C THR A 75 -4.47 -0.68 12.12
N VAL A 76 -3.48 -0.08 11.46
CA VAL A 76 -2.31 -0.78 10.92
C VAL A 76 -1.10 -0.52 11.80
N ASP A 77 -0.49 -1.58 12.35
CA ASP A 77 0.85 -1.55 12.91
C ASP A 77 1.86 -1.49 11.75
N SER A 78 2.37 -0.28 11.47
CA SER A 78 3.31 -0.03 10.37
C SER A 78 4.60 -0.84 10.49
N ARG A 79 5.02 -1.22 11.71
CA ARG A 79 6.22 -2.03 11.94
C ARG A 79 6.09 -3.46 11.41
N ARG A 80 4.86 -3.87 11.07
CA ARG A 80 4.51 -5.18 10.49
C ARG A 80 4.04 -5.07 9.04
N CYS A 81 3.54 -3.90 8.63
CA CYS A 81 2.95 -3.73 7.31
C CYS A 81 4.00 -3.83 6.20
N ILE A 82 3.86 -4.80 5.29
CA ILE A 82 4.78 -4.99 4.14
C ILE A 82 4.92 -3.70 3.33
N SER A 83 3.82 -2.95 3.12
CA SER A 83 3.87 -1.68 2.40
C SER A 83 4.80 -0.67 3.08
N TYR A 84 4.71 -0.51 4.41
CA TYR A 84 5.65 0.36 5.15
C TYR A 84 7.09 -0.18 5.10
N LEU A 85 7.26 -1.48 5.30
CA LEU A 85 8.58 -2.12 5.33
C LEU A 85 9.32 -2.00 3.99
N THR A 86 8.59 -2.02 2.87
CA THR A 86 9.17 -1.93 1.52
C THR A 86 9.34 -0.49 1.04
N ILE A 87 8.47 0.45 1.47
CA ILE A 87 8.46 1.83 0.97
C ILE A 87 9.20 2.80 1.91
N GLU A 88 8.93 2.72 3.21
CA GLU A 88 9.30 3.77 4.19
C GLU A 88 10.46 3.39 5.09
N LEU A 89 10.63 2.10 5.40
CA LEU A 89 11.71 1.66 6.29
C LEU A 89 13.07 2.05 5.71
N ARG A 90 13.83 2.85 6.47
CA ARG A 90 15.24 3.17 6.19
C ARG A 90 16.15 2.31 7.05
N GLY A 91 17.27 1.87 6.49
CA GLY A 91 18.22 0.99 7.18
C GLY A 91 17.83 -0.50 7.15
N PRO A 92 18.38 -1.31 8.06
CA PRO A 92 18.26 -2.76 8.03
C PRO A 92 16.85 -3.24 8.37
N MET A 93 16.42 -4.32 7.71
CA MET A 93 15.18 -5.03 8.03
C MET A 93 15.50 -6.27 8.87
N PRO A 94 14.81 -6.52 10.00
CA PRO A 94 14.99 -7.75 10.77
C PRO A 94 14.75 -8.99 9.91
N SER A 95 15.56 -10.04 10.09
CA SER A 95 15.46 -11.27 9.26
C SER A 95 14.08 -11.94 9.33
N SER A 96 13.41 -11.87 10.48
CA SER A 96 12.03 -12.37 10.62
C SER A 96 11.04 -11.66 9.70
N ARG A 97 11.24 -10.36 9.44
CA ARG A 97 10.39 -9.58 8.52
C ARG A 97 10.74 -9.80 7.06
N LYS A 98 12.01 -10.10 6.73
CA LYS A 98 12.42 -10.42 5.36
C LYS A 98 11.64 -11.62 4.80
N ALA A 99 11.54 -12.70 5.58
CA ALA A 99 10.83 -13.92 5.18
C ALA A 99 9.33 -13.67 4.94
N GLU A 100 8.74 -12.70 5.65
CA GLU A 100 7.32 -12.34 5.53
C GLU A 100 7.01 -11.48 4.30
N LEU A 101 8.02 -10.90 3.61
CA LEU A 101 7.78 -10.08 2.42
C LEU A 101 7.22 -10.88 1.25
N GLY A 102 7.54 -12.18 1.15
CA GLY A 102 7.24 -13.00 -0.02
C GLY A 102 7.81 -12.35 -1.30
N PHE A 103 6.97 -12.15 -2.30
CA PHE A 103 7.37 -11.56 -3.60
C PHE A 103 7.16 -10.03 -3.68
N HIS A 104 6.97 -9.34 -2.56
CA HIS A 104 6.70 -7.91 -2.55
C HIS A 104 7.99 -7.08 -2.59
N LEU A 105 8.34 -6.58 -3.77
CA LEU A 105 9.48 -5.67 -3.94
C LEU A 105 9.16 -4.23 -3.48
N PHE A 106 7.94 -3.75 -3.73
CA PHE A 106 7.49 -2.40 -3.42
C PHE A 106 5.98 -2.38 -3.17
N GLY A 107 5.55 -1.98 -1.97
CA GLY A 107 4.15 -1.94 -1.59
C GLY A 107 3.55 -3.32 -1.31
N CYS A 108 2.29 -3.33 -0.90
CA CYS A 108 1.51 -4.54 -0.67
C CYS A 108 0.02 -4.18 -0.75
N ASP A 109 -0.71 -4.95 -1.55
CA ASP A 109 -2.10 -4.67 -1.88
C ASP A 109 -3.08 -5.74 -1.40
N ILE A 110 -2.61 -6.80 -0.75
CA ILE A 110 -3.41 -7.96 -0.30
C ILE A 110 -4.67 -7.53 0.46
N CYS A 111 -4.55 -6.56 1.38
CA CYS A 111 -5.69 -6.11 2.18
C CYS A 111 -6.75 -5.33 1.37
N GLN A 112 -6.37 -4.78 0.23
CA GLN A 112 -7.27 -4.17 -0.75
C GLN A 112 -7.82 -5.23 -1.71
N ASP A 113 -6.99 -6.14 -2.22
CA ASP A 113 -7.40 -7.20 -3.16
C ASP A 113 -8.53 -8.08 -2.61
N VAL A 114 -8.45 -8.44 -1.33
CA VAL A 114 -9.49 -9.27 -0.69
C VAL A 114 -10.73 -8.48 -0.25
N CYS A 115 -10.70 -7.14 -0.32
CA CYS A 115 -11.80 -6.30 0.10
C CYS A 115 -13.01 -6.46 -0.85
N PRO A 116 -14.21 -6.82 -0.36
CA PRO A 116 -15.37 -7.02 -1.23
C PRO A 116 -15.75 -5.80 -2.09
N TRP A 117 -15.48 -4.60 -1.57
CA TRP A 117 -15.79 -3.33 -2.24
C TRP A 117 -14.90 -3.06 -3.46
N ASN A 118 -13.74 -3.74 -3.57
CA ASN A 118 -12.83 -3.60 -4.70
C ASN A 118 -13.17 -4.51 -5.88
N ARG A 119 -14.04 -5.52 -5.70
CA ARG A 119 -14.42 -6.46 -6.77
C ARG A 119 -15.03 -5.75 -7.99
N ARG A 120 -15.70 -4.62 -7.77
CA ARG A 120 -16.40 -3.84 -8.81
C ARG A 120 -15.74 -2.50 -9.10
N ALA A 121 -14.54 -2.26 -8.53
CA ALA A 121 -13.82 -1.03 -8.78
C ALA A 121 -13.42 -0.97 -10.27
N PRO A 122 -13.66 0.16 -10.96
CA PRO A 122 -13.28 0.29 -12.36
C PRO A 122 -11.75 0.38 -12.48
N ALA A 123 -11.20 -0.25 -13.51
CA ALA A 123 -9.83 0.02 -13.93
C ALA A 123 -9.75 1.43 -14.53
N THR A 124 -8.69 2.16 -14.24
CA THR A 124 -8.48 3.49 -14.81
C THR A 124 -8.09 3.40 -16.28
N GLY A 125 -8.66 4.27 -17.10
CA GLY A 125 -8.24 4.51 -18.48
C GLY A 125 -7.18 5.60 -18.62
N GLU A 126 -6.81 6.26 -17.52
CA GLU A 126 -5.82 7.35 -17.51
C GLU A 126 -4.42 6.82 -17.91
N PRO A 127 -3.83 7.28 -19.03
CA PRO A 127 -2.52 6.82 -19.48
C PRO A 127 -1.42 7.00 -18.45
N ASP A 128 -1.43 8.10 -17.68
CA ASP A 128 -0.40 8.41 -16.69
C ASP A 128 -0.36 7.43 -15.50
N PHE A 129 -1.44 6.68 -15.29
CA PHE A 129 -1.55 5.67 -14.23
C PHE A 129 -1.27 4.24 -14.71
N GLN A 130 -0.97 4.04 -15.99
CA GLN A 130 -0.59 2.72 -16.48
C GLN A 130 0.81 2.33 -16.00
N PRO A 131 1.04 1.06 -15.66
CA PRO A 131 2.34 0.61 -15.17
C PRO A 131 3.39 0.71 -16.30
N ARG A 132 4.48 1.45 -16.03
CA ARG A 132 5.62 1.54 -16.97
C ARG A 132 6.43 0.24 -17.01
N HIS A 133 6.57 -0.40 -15.85
CA HIS A 133 7.22 -1.70 -15.68
C HIS A 133 6.30 -2.61 -14.85
N PHE A 134 5.51 -3.43 -15.53
CA PHE A 134 4.66 -4.42 -14.87
C PHE A 134 5.47 -5.71 -14.64
N ALA A 135 5.64 -6.10 -13.37
CA ALA A 135 6.34 -7.32 -12.95
C ALA A 135 7.67 -7.56 -13.71
N PRO A 136 8.64 -6.63 -13.65
CA PRO A 136 9.89 -6.75 -14.38
C PRO A 136 10.69 -8.01 -13.97
N PRO A 137 11.43 -8.64 -14.89
CA PRO A 137 12.25 -9.83 -14.60
C PRO A 137 13.29 -9.60 -13.50
N LEU A 138 13.50 -10.60 -12.64
CA LEU A 138 14.44 -10.52 -11.50
C LEU A 138 15.91 -10.35 -11.92
N ASP A 139 16.31 -10.91 -13.06
CA ASP A 139 17.65 -10.76 -13.63
C ASP A 139 17.90 -9.31 -14.08
N TRP A 140 16.91 -8.69 -14.72
CA TRP A 140 16.98 -7.27 -15.07
C TRP A 140 17.07 -6.39 -13.82
N LEU A 141 16.26 -6.68 -12.79
CA LEU A 141 16.29 -5.94 -11.53
C LEU A 141 17.65 -6.04 -10.81
N GLN A 142 18.28 -7.22 -10.85
CA GLN A 142 19.61 -7.47 -10.27
C GLN A 142 20.73 -6.75 -11.01
N ALA A 143 20.59 -6.54 -12.32
CA ALA A 143 21.58 -5.84 -13.12
C ALA A 143 21.55 -4.31 -12.94
N LEU A 144 20.57 -3.76 -12.20
CA LEU A 144 20.49 -2.33 -11.94
C LEU A 144 21.57 -1.89 -10.96
N ASP A 145 22.16 -0.74 -11.23
CA ASP A 145 22.88 0.06 -10.24
C ASP A 145 22.02 1.25 -9.78
N ALA A 146 22.60 2.13 -8.96
CA ALA A 146 21.89 3.31 -8.44
C ALA A 146 21.44 4.29 -9.54
N GLU A 147 22.16 4.37 -10.66
CA GLU A 147 21.79 5.24 -11.78
C GLU A 147 20.70 4.60 -12.64
N GLY A 148 20.87 3.32 -12.98
CA GLY A 148 19.89 2.49 -13.68
C GLY A 148 18.56 2.47 -12.95
N PHE A 149 18.56 2.27 -11.63
CA PHE A 149 17.35 2.36 -10.81
C PHE A 149 16.64 3.71 -10.95
N ARG A 150 17.39 4.82 -10.78
CA ARG A 150 16.82 6.18 -10.90
C ARG A 150 16.24 6.43 -12.29
N ARG A 151 16.94 6.01 -13.35
CA ARG A 151 16.50 6.18 -14.74
C ARG A 151 15.27 5.33 -15.04
N SER A 152 15.26 4.06 -14.66
CA SER A 152 14.15 3.14 -14.95
C SER A 152 12.86 3.49 -14.20
N PHE A 153 12.97 3.98 -12.96
CA PHE A 153 11.80 4.26 -12.12
C PHE A 153 11.49 5.77 -11.99
N ALA A 154 12.16 6.63 -12.75
CA ALA A 154 11.91 8.07 -12.80
C ALA A 154 10.41 8.39 -12.98
N GLY A 155 9.86 9.27 -12.14
CA GLY A 155 8.44 9.66 -12.21
C GLY A 155 7.47 8.58 -11.74
N THR A 156 7.94 7.53 -11.06
CA THR A 156 7.08 6.53 -10.40
C THR A 156 7.21 6.60 -8.88
N PRO A 157 6.21 6.15 -8.10
CA PRO A 157 6.31 6.07 -6.65
C PRO A 157 7.44 5.17 -6.13
N VAL A 158 7.98 4.26 -6.96
CA VAL A 158 9.04 3.31 -6.58
C VAL A 158 10.28 4.01 -6.06
N LEU A 159 10.58 5.22 -6.59
CA LEU A 159 11.70 6.03 -6.11
C LEU A 159 11.60 6.40 -4.63
N ARG A 160 10.40 6.38 -4.03
CA ARG A 160 10.20 6.64 -2.60
C ARG A 160 10.93 5.64 -1.71
N ALA A 161 11.17 4.41 -2.16
CA ALA A 161 11.96 3.44 -1.40
C ALA A 161 13.45 3.83 -1.30
N GLY A 162 13.94 4.64 -2.26
CA GLY A 162 15.36 4.89 -2.47
C GLY A 162 16.11 3.65 -2.97
N TRP A 163 17.33 3.86 -3.48
CA TRP A 163 18.15 2.77 -4.02
C TRP A 163 18.46 1.69 -2.96
N GLU A 164 18.88 2.11 -1.77
CA GLU A 164 19.23 1.17 -0.69
C GLU A 164 18.04 0.35 -0.21
N GLY A 165 16.88 0.97 -0.07
CA GLY A 165 15.64 0.29 0.33
C GLY A 165 15.19 -0.70 -0.75
N PHE A 166 15.24 -0.28 -2.02
CA PHE A 166 14.92 -1.15 -3.16
C PHE A 166 15.86 -2.36 -3.22
N ARG A 167 17.18 -2.15 -3.13
CA ARG A 167 18.17 -3.24 -3.15
C ARG A 167 17.97 -4.21 -1.99
N ARG A 168 17.76 -3.70 -0.77
CA ARG A 168 17.46 -4.52 0.42
C ARG A 168 16.21 -5.39 0.20
N ASN A 169 15.16 -4.84 -0.41
CA ASN A 169 13.93 -5.59 -0.66
C ASN A 169 14.17 -6.66 -1.75
N LEU A 170 14.93 -6.34 -2.79
CA LEU A 170 15.31 -7.28 -3.85
C LEU A 170 16.13 -8.45 -3.29
N GLU A 171 17.10 -8.18 -2.43
CA GLU A 171 17.90 -9.20 -1.74
C GLU A 171 17.02 -10.15 -0.93
N ALA A 172 16.08 -9.62 -0.15
CA ALA A 172 15.14 -10.44 0.63
C ALA A 172 14.28 -11.34 -0.28
N LEU A 173 13.88 -10.85 -1.45
CA LEU A 173 13.11 -11.63 -2.43
C LEU A 173 13.96 -12.75 -3.06
N LEU A 174 15.22 -12.45 -3.44
CA LEU A 174 16.14 -13.44 -3.99
C LEU A 174 16.47 -14.54 -2.97
N GLU A 175 16.69 -14.15 -1.71
CA GLU A 175 16.85 -15.09 -0.59
C GLU A 175 15.63 -16.02 -0.46
N ALA A 176 14.41 -15.49 -0.58
CA ALA A 176 13.18 -16.27 -0.52
C ALA A 176 12.94 -17.18 -1.76
N ASP A 177 13.37 -16.75 -2.95
CA ASP A 177 13.28 -17.51 -4.21
C ASP A 177 14.40 -18.56 -4.36
N GLY A 178 15.36 -18.59 -3.43
CA GLY A 178 16.51 -19.51 -3.47
C GLY A 178 17.55 -19.15 -4.54
N ARG A 179 17.53 -17.92 -5.07
CA ARG A 179 18.54 -17.41 -6.01
C ARG A 179 19.70 -16.74 -5.26
N PRO A 180 20.95 -16.86 -5.73
CA PRO A 180 22.05 -16.13 -5.14
C PRO A 180 21.84 -14.62 -5.33
N SER A 181 22.04 -13.84 -4.27
CA SER A 181 22.11 -12.38 -4.39
C SER A 181 23.36 -11.98 -5.18
N ALA A 182 23.22 -11.04 -6.10
CA ALA A 182 24.36 -10.43 -6.79
C ALA A 182 25.22 -9.67 -5.74
N ARG A 183 26.49 -10.08 -5.60
CA ARG A 183 27.44 -9.46 -4.67
C ARG A 183 27.88 -8.08 -5.12
#